data_AF-A0A563DFN0-F1
#
_entry.id   AF-A0A563DFN0-F1
#
_cell.length_a   1.000
_cell.length_b   1.000
_cell.length_c   1.000
_cell.angle_alpha   90.00
_cell.angle_beta   90.00
_cell.angle_gamma   90.00
#
_symmetry.space_group_name_H-M   'P 1'
#
loop_
_entity.id
_entity.type
_entity.pdbx_description
1 polymer ?
#
loop_
_entity_poly.entity_id
_entity_poly.type
_entity_poly.pdbx_seq_one_letter_code
_entity_poly.pdbx_strand_id
1 'polypeptide(L)'
;MLPLILANFSYLDDAARINHPFGWRWEGRPFADAFYYIITGGTFIDIFPLTLIMTCILISVSSLFFIKRLSLDYNLFSYLVVLPILCSPLFLENLSFRNDNATMSLALGLTIISTTIVCKKKHLFLIKLFLFFIALGIYQTALNIFISLSFLFFIHDYKNNRIQALKILLQSFLIMILGYILYYIIIIKIYLVYIETPSPYMKLMSQTVSLDKEGMKKVWNIFLIS
;
A
#
# COMPACT_ATOMS: atom_id res chain seq x y z
N MET A 1 4.02 -18.97 -3.36
CA MET A 1 4.55 -18.42 -4.64
C MET A 1 4.52 -19.46 -5.75
N LEU A 2 5.21 -20.60 -5.62
CA LEU A 2 5.20 -21.67 -6.65
C LEU A 2 3.79 -22.13 -7.09
N PRO A 3 2.81 -22.34 -6.19
CA PRO A 3 1.46 -22.71 -6.61
C PRO A 3 0.76 -21.66 -7.48
N LEU A 4 1.02 -20.36 -7.25
CA LEU A 4 0.43 -19.26 -8.03
C LEU A 4 1.05 -19.19 -9.43
N ILE A 5 2.37 -19.41 -9.52
CA ILE A 5 3.08 -19.49 -10.82
C ILE A 5 2.51 -20.63 -11.66
N LEU A 6 2.30 -21.80 -11.04
CA LEU A 6 1.75 -22.98 -11.72
C LEU A 6 0.26 -22.83 -12.08
N ALA A 7 -0.52 -22.13 -11.24
CA ALA A 7 -1.95 -21.92 -11.49
C ALA A 7 -2.21 -21.02 -12.70
N ASN A 8 -1.32 -20.05 -12.98
CA ASN A 8 -1.36 -19.13 -14.14
C ASN A 8 -2.76 -18.55 -14.43
N PHE A 9 -3.51 -18.19 -13.39
CA PHE A 9 -4.82 -17.57 -13.51
C PHE A 9 -4.68 -16.04 -13.46
N SER A 10 -5.45 -15.33 -14.28
CA SER A 10 -5.49 -13.86 -14.29
C SER A 10 -6.78 -13.37 -13.62
N TYR A 11 -6.66 -12.42 -12.69
CA TYR A 11 -7.82 -11.86 -12.00
C TYR A 11 -8.56 -10.84 -12.88
N LEU A 12 -9.79 -10.47 -12.48
CA LEU A 12 -10.67 -9.58 -13.25
C LEU A 12 -10.04 -8.19 -13.50
N ASP A 13 -9.32 -7.66 -12.51
CA ASP A 13 -8.57 -6.40 -12.63
C ASP A 13 -7.40 -6.50 -13.64
N ASP A 14 -6.81 -7.68 -13.81
CA ASP A 14 -5.74 -7.90 -14.79
C ASP A 14 -6.27 -7.83 -16.23
N ALA A 15 -7.55 -8.21 -16.45
CA ALA A 15 -8.20 -8.08 -17.76
C ALA A 15 -8.46 -6.61 -18.13
N ALA A 16 -8.75 -5.75 -17.15
CA ALA A 16 -8.92 -4.32 -17.39
C ALA A 16 -7.62 -3.64 -17.87
N ARG A 17 -6.45 -4.15 -17.45
CA ARG A 17 -5.12 -3.62 -17.84
C ARG A 17 -4.75 -3.89 -19.30
N ILE A 18 -5.39 -4.86 -19.96
CA ILE A 18 -5.24 -5.10 -21.40
C ILE A 18 -5.71 -3.87 -22.19
N ASN A 19 -6.83 -3.28 -21.77
CA ASN A 19 -7.45 -2.14 -22.45
C ASN A 19 -6.91 -0.79 -21.96
N HIS A 20 -6.44 -0.74 -20.71
CA HIS A 20 -5.93 0.47 -20.07
C HIS A 20 -4.54 0.25 -19.47
N PRO A 21 -3.50 0.21 -20.33
CA PRO A 21 -2.13 0.13 -19.86
C PRO A 21 -1.78 1.41 -19.08
N PHE A 22 -1.20 1.24 -17.87
CA PHE A 22 -0.95 2.35 -16.93
C PHE A 22 -2.24 3.06 -16.46
N GLY A 23 -3.23 2.27 -16.01
CA GLY A 23 -4.51 2.79 -15.50
C GLY A 23 -4.50 3.14 -14.01
N TRP A 24 -3.45 2.80 -13.25
CA TRP A 24 -3.43 2.98 -11.79
C TRP A 24 -3.48 4.46 -11.38
N ARG A 25 -2.92 5.34 -12.20
CA ARG A 25 -3.03 6.79 -12.02
C ARG A 25 -4.48 7.27 -11.90
N TRP A 26 -5.43 6.73 -12.65
CA TRP A 26 -6.86 7.09 -12.59
C TRP A 26 -7.53 6.63 -11.29
N GLU A 27 -6.94 5.63 -10.63
CA GLU A 27 -7.35 5.13 -9.31
C GLU A 27 -6.65 5.88 -8.17
N GLY A 28 -5.90 6.95 -8.48
CA GLY A 28 -5.13 7.73 -7.51
C GLY A 28 -3.85 7.04 -7.05
N ARG A 29 -3.28 6.18 -7.91
CA ARG A 29 -2.03 5.45 -7.69
C ARG A 29 -0.96 5.76 -8.76
N PRO A 30 -0.62 7.04 -9.01
CA PRO A 30 0.30 7.40 -10.10
C PRO A 30 1.73 6.90 -9.89
N PHE A 31 2.14 6.57 -8.66
CA PHE A 31 3.45 5.99 -8.43
C PHE A 31 3.51 4.50 -8.81
N ALA A 32 2.36 3.80 -8.89
CA ALA A 32 2.29 2.45 -9.45
C ALA A 32 2.53 2.47 -10.97
N ASP A 33 1.97 3.46 -11.68
CA ASP A 33 2.28 3.71 -13.08
C ASP A 33 3.76 4.00 -13.28
N ALA A 34 4.33 4.92 -12.48
CA ALA A 34 5.75 5.26 -12.57
C ALA A 34 6.66 4.06 -12.33
N PHE A 35 6.32 3.20 -11.37
CA PHE A 35 7.02 1.94 -11.11
C PHE A 35 7.06 1.06 -12.37
N TYR A 36 5.90 0.81 -12.99
CA TYR A 36 5.84 0.01 -14.20
C TYR A 36 6.55 0.67 -15.38
N TYR A 37 6.40 1.99 -15.53
CA TYR A 37 7.03 2.73 -16.62
C TYR A 37 8.55 2.59 -16.58
N ILE A 38 9.15 2.65 -15.39
CA ILE A 38 10.60 2.45 -15.18
C ILE A 38 11.02 1.02 -15.52
N ILE A 39 10.26 0.02 -15.09
CA ILE A 39 10.62 -1.39 -15.27
C ILE A 39 10.50 -1.83 -16.73
N THR A 40 9.45 -1.37 -17.41
CA THR A 40 9.11 -1.83 -18.76
C THR A 40 9.54 -0.86 -19.86
N GLY A 41 10.25 0.22 -19.50
CA GLY A 41 10.69 1.24 -20.45
C GLY A 41 9.53 2.01 -21.10
N GLY A 42 8.39 2.12 -20.41
CA GLY A 42 7.20 2.82 -20.90
C GLY A 42 6.29 2.00 -21.81
N THR A 43 6.59 0.73 -22.05
CA THR A 43 5.70 -0.18 -22.79
C THR A 43 4.97 -1.10 -21.82
N PHE A 44 3.64 -1.17 -21.86
CA PHE A 44 2.94 -2.11 -20.99
C PHE A 44 3.07 -3.51 -21.57
N ILE A 45 3.86 -4.34 -20.89
CA ILE A 45 4.07 -5.75 -21.20
C ILE A 45 3.70 -6.51 -19.93
N ASP A 46 2.91 -7.58 -20.08
CA ASP A 46 2.70 -8.52 -18.98
C ASP A 46 4.04 -9.17 -18.64
N ILE A 47 4.61 -8.75 -17.51
CA ILE A 47 5.91 -9.21 -17.03
C ILE A 47 5.77 -10.36 -16.03
N PHE A 48 4.59 -10.97 -15.87
CA PHE A 48 4.47 -12.20 -15.07
C PHE A 48 5.41 -13.31 -15.61
N PRO A 49 6.13 -14.07 -14.77
CA PRO A 49 6.10 -14.13 -13.30
C PRO A 49 7.09 -13.18 -12.58
N LEU A 50 7.72 -12.24 -13.29
CA LEU A 50 8.68 -11.30 -12.70
C LEU A 50 8.05 -10.48 -11.57
N THR A 51 6.77 -10.11 -11.68
CA THR A 51 6.02 -9.40 -10.63
C THR A 51 6.00 -10.16 -9.30
N LEU A 52 5.80 -11.49 -9.35
CA LEU A 52 5.87 -12.36 -8.16
C LEU A 52 7.29 -12.48 -7.60
N ILE A 53 8.31 -12.55 -8.46
CA ILE A 53 9.71 -12.59 -8.01
C ILE A 53 10.06 -11.27 -7.29
N MET A 54 9.68 -10.12 -7.87
CA MET A 54 9.86 -8.82 -7.24
C MET A 54 9.15 -8.73 -5.90
N THR A 55 7.91 -9.23 -5.84
CA THR A 55 7.13 -9.34 -4.61
C THR A 55 7.90 -10.12 -3.53
N CYS A 56 8.49 -11.27 -3.86
CA CYS A 56 9.30 -12.05 -2.93
C CYS A 56 10.47 -11.25 -2.37
N ILE A 57 11.20 -10.52 -3.23
CA ILE A 57 12.34 -9.70 -2.84
C ILE A 57 11.89 -8.57 -1.90
N LEU A 58 10.82 -7.85 -2.27
CA LEU A 58 10.29 -6.73 -1.50
C LEU A 58 9.84 -7.15 -0.10
N ILE A 59 9.10 -8.26 -0.01
CA ILE A 59 8.69 -8.85 1.27
C ILE A 59 9.92 -9.24 2.09
N SER A 60 10.86 -9.95 1.49
CA SER A 60 12.06 -10.44 2.18
C SER A 60 12.86 -9.28 2.77
N VAL A 61 13.11 -8.23 1.99
CA VAL A 61 13.78 -7.02 2.47
C VAL A 61 12.99 -6.35 3.59
N SER A 62 11.67 -6.16 3.42
CA SER A 62 10.84 -5.52 4.45
C SER A 62 10.82 -6.30 5.77
N SER A 63 10.86 -7.63 5.70
CA SER A 63 10.92 -8.51 6.87
C SER A 63 12.19 -8.30 7.69
N LEU A 64 13.33 -8.02 7.05
CA LEU A 64 14.59 -7.73 7.74
C LEU A 64 14.48 -6.46 8.58
N PHE A 65 13.89 -5.39 8.03
CA PHE A 65 13.65 -4.14 8.76
C PHE A 65 12.68 -4.34 9.93
N PHE A 66 11.64 -5.15 9.72
CA PHE A 66 10.65 -5.47 10.76
C PHE A 66 11.29 -6.24 11.93
N ILE A 67 12.02 -7.32 11.64
CA ILE A 67 12.73 -8.15 12.64
C ILE A 67 13.74 -7.31 13.41
N LYS A 68 14.54 -6.51 12.70
CA LYS A 68 15.51 -5.60 13.30
C LYS A 68 14.83 -4.61 14.26
N ARG A 69 13.65 -4.10 13.90
CA ARG A 69 12.93 -3.12 14.73
C ARG A 69 12.40 -3.71 16.03
N LEU A 70 12.05 -5.01 16.03
CA LEU A 70 11.66 -5.76 17.21
C LEU A 70 12.84 -6.25 18.06
N SER A 71 14.08 -5.90 17.67
CA SER A 71 15.30 -6.36 18.34
C SER A 71 15.39 -7.89 18.45
N LEU A 72 14.89 -8.59 17.43
CA LEU A 72 14.96 -10.04 17.33
C LEU A 72 16.24 -10.44 16.56
N ASP A 73 16.80 -11.60 16.91
CA ASP A 73 17.93 -12.18 16.18
C ASP A 73 17.51 -12.67 14.79
N TYR A 74 18.41 -12.68 13.81
CA TYR A 74 18.14 -13.22 12.48
C TYR A 74 18.24 -14.74 12.46
N ASN A 75 17.21 -15.41 13.00
CA ASN A 75 17.06 -16.86 12.97
C ASN A 75 15.68 -17.26 12.44
N LEU A 76 15.51 -18.54 12.12
CA LEU A 76 14.28 -19.06 11.51
C LEU A 76 13.02 -18.74 12.35
N PHE A 77 13.12 -18.82 13.68
CA PHE A 77 11.99 -18.55 14.58
C PHE A 77 11.56 -17.08 14.55
N SER A 78 12.50 -16.14 14.45
CA SER A 78 12.18 -14.72 14.32
C SER A 78 11.43 -14.40 13.03
N TYR A 79 11.69 -15.13 11.94
CA TYR A 79 10.92 -14.98 10.70
C TYR A 79 9.49 -15.51 10.82
N LEU A 80 9.20 -16.42 11.76
CA LEU A 80 7.83 -16.89 12.01
C LEU A 80 6.91 -15.76 12.49
N VAL A 81 7.46 -14.70 13.10
CA VAL A 81 6.68 -13.52 13.54
C VAL A 81 6.07 -12.76 12.35
N VAL A 82 6.64 -12.91 11.15
CA VAL A 82 6.14 -12.26 9.93
C VAL A 82 5.07 -13.11 9.23
N LEU A 83 4.99 -14.42 9.53
CA LEU A 83 4.03 -15.33 8.89
C LEU A 83 2.56 -14.89 9.01
N PRO A 84 2.05 -14.41 10.16
CA PRO A 84 0.66 -13.96 10.25
C PRO A 84 0.31 -12.85 9.25
N ILE A 85 1.28 -11.99 8.90
CA ILE A 85 1.10 -10.95 7.89
C ILE A 85 1.05 -11.58 6.49
N LEU A 86 1.98 -12.51 6.20
CA LEU A 86 2.09 -13.17 4.89
C LEU A 86 0.97 -14.18 4.61
N CYS A 87 0.44 -14.81 5.64
CA CYS A 87 -0.67 -15.77 5.55
C CYS A 87 -2.03 -15.10 5.78
N SER A 88 -2.07 -13.77 5.96
CA SER A 88 -3.34 -13.06 6.09
C SER A 88 -4.14 -13.17 4.79
N PRO A 89 -5.47 -13.33 4.86
CA PRO A 89 -6.30 -13.45 3.67
C PRO A 89 -6.15 -12.23 2.75
N LEU A 90 -6.05 -11.03 3.33
CA LEU A 90 -5.84 -9.77 2.59
C LEU A 90 -4.52 -9.77 1.80
N PHE A 91 -3.46 -10.32 2.38
CA PHE A 91 -2.18 -10.38 1.68
C PHE A 91 -2.16 -11.47 0.62
N LEU A 92 -2.74 -12.64 0.89
CA LEU A 92 -2.86 -13.71 -0.09
C LEU A 92 -3.69 -13.29 -1.30
N GLU A 93 -4.75 -12.52 -1.09
CA GLU A 93 -5.52 -11.89 -2.15
C GLU A 93 -4.65 -10.90 -2.96
N ASN A 94 -3.90 -10.02 -2.29
CA ASN A 94 -2.96 -9.10 -2.98
C ASN A 94 -1.91 -9.84 -3.84
N LEU A 95 -1.45 -11.02 -3.39
CA LEU A 95 -0.52 -11.86 -4.13
C LEU A 95 -1.14 -12.52 -5.38
N SER A 96 -2.47 -12.64 -5.41
CA SER A 96 -3.18 -13.29 -6.52
C SER A 96 -3.31 -12.40 -7.76
N PHE A 97 -3.25 -11.08 -7.61
CA PHE A 97 -3.27 -10.15 -8.74
C PHE A 97 -1.98 -10.25 -9.56
N ARG A 98 -2.09 -10.49 -10.86
CA ARG A 98 -0.93 -10.75 -11.72
C ARG A 98 -0.05 -9.51 -11.90
N ASN A 99 -0.69 -8.36 -12.10
CA ASN A 99 -0.01 -7.07 -12.32
C ASN A 99 0.07 -6.20 -11.05
N ASP A 100 -0.83 -6.36 -10.07
CA ASP A 100 -0.81 -5.47 -8.90
C ASP A 100 0.04 -6.00 -7.74
N ASN A 101 0.40 -7.29 -7.72
CA ASN A 101 1.12 -7.89 -6.60
C ASN A 101 2.43 -7.15 -6.25
N ALA A 102 3.20 -6.70 -7.26
CA ALA A 102 4.50 -6.08 -7.07
C ALA A 102 4.37 -4.67 -6.50
N THR A 103 3.46 -3.86 -7.01
CA THR A 103 3.21 -2.49 -6.54
C THR A 103 2.55 -2.50 -5.16
N MET A 104 1.58 -3.38 -4.91
CA MET A 104 0.98 -3.55 -3.59
C MET A 104 2.01 -4.01 -2.55
N SER A 105 2.90 -4.95 -2.91
CA SER A 105 3.98 -5.41 -2.04
C SER A 105 5.06 -4.35 -1.81
N LEU A 106 5.32 -3.50 -2.82
CA LEU A 106 6.21 -2.35 -2.67
C LEU A 106 5.63 -1.33 -1.70
N ALA A 107 4.34 -1.01 -1.80
CA ALA A 107 3.67 -0.12 -0.86
C ALA A 107 3.69 -0.67 0.57
N LEU A 108 3.43 -1.97 0.74
CA LEU A 108 3.57 -2.67 2.02
C LEU A 108 5.01 -2.54 2.55
N GLY A 109 6.01 -2.85 1.74
CA GLY A 109 7.43 -2.79 2.12
C GLY A 109 7.87 -1.38 2.53
N LEU A 110 7.51 -0.35 1.76
CA LEU A 110 7.77 1.05 2.09
C LEU A 110 7.08 1.47 3.40
N THR A 111 5.86 0.99 3.63
CA THR A 111 5.12 1.26 4.87
C THR A 111 5.79 0.60 6.08
N ILE A 112 6.25 -0.65 5.95
CA ILE A 112 7.03 -1.34 6.99
C ILE A 112 8.32 -0.57 7.27
N ILE A 113 9.11 -0.25 6.24
CA ILE A 113 10.37 0.48 6.41
C ILE A 113 10.10 1.84 7.08
N SER A 114 9.09 2.59 6.61
CA SER A 114 8.70 3.86 7.21
C SER A 114 8.36 3.72 8.69
N THR A 115 7.51 2.78 9.07
CA THR A 115 7.11 2.59 10.47
C THR A 115 8.27 2.16 11.39
N THR A 116 9.27 1.45 10.87
CA THR A 116 10.45 1.04 11.64
C THR A 116 11.39 2.21 11.99
N ILE A 117 11.33 3.34 11.26
CA ILE A 117 12.19 4.49 11.50
C ILE A 117 11.79 5.22 12.80
N VAL A 118 12.76 5.38 13.71
CA VAL A 118 12.63 6.19 14.93
C VAL A 118 13.19 7.60 14.69
N CYS A 119 12.33 8.61 14.74
CA CYS A 119 12.65 9.99 14.37
C CYS A 119 13.42 10.74 15.48
N LYS A 120 14.71 10.39 15.67
CA LYS A 120 15.61 11.12 16.59
C LYS A 120 16.10 12.46 16.02
N LYS A 121 16.17 12.57 14.69
CA LYS A 121 16.67 13.74 13.95
C LYS A 121 15.61 14.18 12.93
N LYS A 122 15.60 15.48 12.58
CA LYS A 122 14.63 16.05 11.62
C LYS A 122 14.64 15.35 10.25
N HIS A 123 15.82 14.99 9.72
CA HIS A 123 15.88 14.29 8.42
C HIS A 123 15.23 12.89 8.47
N LEU A 124 15.29 12.17 9.59
CA LEU A 124 14.62 10.87 9.73
C LEU A 124 13.09 11.02 9.74
N PHE A 125 12.58 12.12 10.27
CA PHE A 125 11.16 12.45 10.18
C PHE A 125 10.75 12.69 8.72
N LEU A 126 11.54 13.46 7.97
CA LEU A 126 11.28 13.72 6.54
C LEU A 126 11.37 12.44 5.69
N ILE A 127 12.35 11.58 5.93
CA ILE A 127 12.48 10.29 5.24
C ILE A 127 11.26 9.41 5.54
N LYS A 128 10.86 9.29 6.81
CA LYS A 128 9.69 8.51 7.22
C LYS A 128 8.41 9.02 6.54
N LEU A 129 8.21 10.34 6.54
CA LEU A 129 7.08 10.99 5.88
C LEU A 129 7.09 10.75 4.37
N PHE A 130 8.25 10.91 3.72
CA PHE A 130 8.39 10.70 2.29
C PHE A 130 8.09 9.25 1.89
N LEU A 131 8.66 8.27 2.59
CA LEU A 131 8.38 6.85 2.33
C LEU A 131 6.90 6.51 2.48
N PHE A 132 6.24 7.07 3.51
CA PHE A 132 4.82 6.84 3.72
C PHE A 132 3.95 7.52 2.64
N PHE A 133 4.30 8.74 2.23
CA PHE A 133 3.63 9.43 1.13
C PHE A 133 3.75 8.66 -0.20
N ILE A 134 4.94 8.17 -0.53
CA ILE A 134 5.13 7.33 -1.72
C ILE A 134 4.31 6.05 -1.60
N ALA A 135 4.28 5.40 -0.43
CA ALA A 135 3.46 4.20 -0.23
C ALA A 135 1.97 4.47 -0.50
N LEU A 136 1.41 5.59 -0.01
CA LEU A 136 0.02 5.98 -0.29
C LEU A 136 -0.26 6.21 -1.78
N GLY A 137 0.68 6.84 -2.50
CA GLY A 137 0.56 7.07 -3.94
C GLY A 137 0.84 5.83 -4.81
N ILE A 138 1.32 4.72 -4.23
CA ILE A 138 1.37 3.41 -4.88
C ILE A 138 0.11 2.61 -4.54
N TYR A 139 -0.31 2.59 -3.27
CA TYR A 139 -1.47 1.84 -2.82
C TYR A 139 -2.07 2.41 -1.51
N GLN A 140 -3.35 2.82 -1.55
CA GLN A 140 -3.99 3.55 -0.44
C GLN A 140 -4.11 2.74 0.86
N THR A 141 -4.20 1.41 0.78
CA THR A 141 -4.25 0.52 1.97
C THR A 141 -3.01 0.63 2.85
N ALA A 142 -1.92 1.22 2.35
CA ALA A 142 -0.75 1.61 3.14
C ALA A 142 -1.13 2.40 4.41
N LEU A 143 -2.20 3.20 4.39
CA LEU A 143 -2.70 3.92 5.58
C LEU A 143 -3.03 2.96 6.74
N ASN A 144 -3.83 1.92 6.46
CA ASN A 144 -4.28 0.96 7.46
C ASN A 144 -3.12 0.14 8.02
N ILE A 145 -2.19 -0.23 7.15
CA ILE A 145 -0.96 -0.95 7.54
C ILE A 145 -0.09 -0.06 8.44
N PHE A 146 0.09 1.22 8.09
CA PHE A 146 0.89 2.16 8.86
C PHE A 146 0.32 2.36 10.28
N ILE A 147 -1.00 2.50 10.41
CA ILE A 147 -1.69 2.59 11.71
C ILE A 147 -1.43 1.31 12.52
N SER A 148 -1.69 0.15 11.92
CA SER A 148 -1.57 -1.15 12.59
C SER A 148 -0.15 -1.40 13.10
N LEU A 149 0.86 -1.14 12.27
CA LEU A 149 2.27 -1.30 12.63
C LEU A 149 2.72 -0.26 13.68
N SER A 150 2.21 0.98 13.60
CA SER A 150 2.52 2.01 14.61
C SER A 150 2.04 1.59 16.00
N PHE A 151 0.84 0.99 16.10
CA PHE A 151 0.34 0.43 17.35
C PHE A 151 1.10 -0.81 17.80
N LEU A 152 1.47 -1.70 16.88
CA LEU A 152 2.28 -2.88 17.19
C LEU A 152 3.62 -2.48 17.82
N PHE A 153 4.35 -1.55 17.19
CA PHE A 153 5.62 -1.06 17.73
C PHE A 153 5.44 -0.26 19.02
N PHE A 154 4.32 0.46 19.17
CA PHE A 154 3.99 1.10 20.44
C PHE A 154 3.86 0.07 21.57
N ILE A 155 3.10 -1.01 21.37
CA ILE A 155 2.94 -2.08 22.37
C ILE A 155 4.29 -2.71 22.74
N HIS A 156 5.14 -2.95 21.73
CA HIS A 156 6.49 -3.48 21.93
C HIS A 156 7.36 -2.52 22.76
N ASP A 157 7.42 -1.25 22.39
CA ASP A 157 8.26 -0.25 23.05
C ASP A 157 7.73 0.14 24.45
N TYR A 158 6.41 0.04 24.68
CA TYR A 158 5.75 0.45 25.92
C TYR A 158 6.29 -0.30 27.14
N LYS A 159 6.64 -1.58 26.95
CA LYS A 159 7.24 -2.41 28.01
C LYS A 159 8.60 -1.90 28.46
N ASN A 160 9.36 -1.31 27.54
CA ASN A 160 10.73 -0.86 27.79
C ASN A 160 10.76 0.60 28.28
N ASN A 161 10.06 1.50 27.59
CA ASN A 161 10.01 2.92 27.96
C ASN A 161 8.72 3.59 27.49
N ARG A 162 7.78 3.78 28.42
CA ARG A 162 6.44 4.31 28.16
C ARG A 162 6.45 5.71 27.52
N ILE A 163 7.29 6.61 28.03
CA ILE A 163 7.35 8.01 27.56
C ILE A 163 7.90 8.04 26.13
N GLN A 164 8.97 7.29 25.86
CA GLN A 164 9.54 7.21 24.53
C GLN A 164 8.58 6.53 23.54
N ALA A 165 7.89 5.47 23.96
CA ALA A 165 6.88 4.79 23.15
C ALA A 165 5.74 5.73 22.74
N LEU A 166 5.17 6.48 23.70
CA LEU A 166 4.14 7.49 23.42
C LEU A 166 4.64 8.57 22.47
N LYS A 167 5.87 9.04 22.64
CA LYS A 167 6.48 10.02 21.74
C LYS A 167 6.60 9.50 20.30
N ILE A 168 7.05 8.27 20.11
CA ILE A 168 7.15 7.62 18.79
C ILE A 168 5.76 7.45 18.16
N LEU A 169 4.76 7.07 18.95
CA LEU A 169 3.38 6.91 18.50
C LEU A 169 2.81 8.26 18.03
N LEU A 170 2.92 9.32 18.84
CA LEU A 170 2.46 10.66 18.49
C LEU A 170 3.16 11.22 17.24
N GLN A 171 4.46 10.98 17.10
CA GLN A 171 5.20 11.32 15.87
C GLN A 171 4.68 10.55 14.66
N SER A 172 4.34 9.27 14.83
CA SER A 172 3.78 8.45 13.75
C SER A 172 2.38 8.93 13.35
N PHE A 173 1.54 9.33 14.31
CA PHE A 173 0.26 9.99 14.03
C PHE A 173 0.42 11.30 13.26
N LEU A 174 1.38 12.15 13.65
CA LEU A 174 1.66 13.38 12.93
C LEU A 174 2.11 13.10 11.49
N ILE A 175 2.98 12.11 11.28
CA ILE A 175 3.43 11.69 9.95
C ILE A 175 2.27 11.13 9.14
N MET A 176 1.37 10.37 9.76
CA MET A 176 0.18 9.83 9.10
C MET A 176 -0.72 10.96 8.58
N ILE A 177 -1.03 11.94 9.42
CA ILE A 177 -1.85 13.10 9.05
C ILE A 177 -1.18 13.89 7.93
N LEU A 178 0.10 14.24 8.10
CA LEU A 178 0.84 15.00 7.09
C LEU A 178 0.97 14.23 5.77
N GLY A 179 1.25 12.93 5.82
CA GLY A 179 1.38 12.08 4.65
C GLY A 179 0.06 11.96 3.88
N TYR A 180 -1.06 11.80 4.59
CA TYR A 180 -2.39 11.78 3.98
C TYR A 180 -2.77 13.15 3.38
N ILE A 181 -2.47 14.26 4.08
CA ILE A 181 -2.71 15.61 3.54
C ILE A 181 -1.88 15.83 2.27
N LEU A 182 -0.60 15.46 2.28
CA LEU A 182 0.26 15.53 1.09
C LEU A 182 -0.29 14.69 -0.05
N TYR A 183 -0.70 13.45 0.22
CA TYR A 183 -1.35 12.58 -0.76
C TYR A 183 -2.61 13.23 -1.34
N TYR A 184 -3.51 13.73 -0.48
CA TYR A 184 -4.75 14.35 -0.91
C TYR A 184 -4.53 15.62 -1.75
N ILE A 185 -3.61 16.49 -1.33
CA ILE A 185 -3.33 17.73 -2.07
C ILE A 185 -2.64 17.41 -3.40
N ILE A 186 -1.56 16.62 -3.38
CA ILE A 186 -0.71 16.43 -4.55
C ILE A 186 -1.33 15.43 -5.53
N ILE A 187 -1.83 14.30 -5.05
CA ILE A 187 -2.34 13.23 -5.91
C ILE A 187 -3.82 13.45 -6.24
N ILE A 188 -4.67 13.62 -5.24
CA ILE A 188 -6.12 13.71 -5.49
C ILE A 188 -6.48 15.07 -6.09
N LYS A 189 -6.07 16.19 -5.48
CA LYS A 189 -6.43 17.52 -5.98
C LYS A 189 -5.58 17.91 -7.18
N ILE A 190 -4.26 17.96 -7.07
CA ILE A 190 -3.43 18.51 -8.15
C ILE A 190 -3.38 17.55 -9.34
N TYR A 191 -2.94 16.30 -9.12
CA TYR A 191 -2.71 15.39 -10.22
C TYR A 191 -4.02 14.87 -10.85
N LEU A 192 -4.93 14.32 -10.05
CA LEU A 192 -6.15 13.68 -10.57
C LEU A 192 -7.25 14.64 -11.02
N VAL A 193 -7.37 15.84 -10.43
CA VAL A 193 -8.45 16.77 -10.80
C VAL A 193 -8.00 17.81 -11.82
N TYR A 194 -6.74 18.26 -11.78
CA TYR A 194 -6.25 19.30 -12.70
C TYR A 194 -5.47 18.76 -13.90
N ILE A 195 -4.74 17.65 -13.76
CA ILE A 195 -3.84 17.16 -14.82
C ILE A 195 -4.49 16.05 -15.64
N GLU A 196 -5.26 15.16 -14.99
CA GLU A 196 -5.97 14.07 -15.68
C GLU A 196 -7.49 14.22 -15.58
N THR A 197 -8.22 13.68 -16.55
CA THR A 197 -9.70 13.62 -16.46
C THR A 197 -10.08 12.44 -15.56
N PRO A 198 -10.84 12.65 -14.46
CA PRO A 198 -11.21 11.55 -13.57
C PRO A 198 -12.06 10.52 -14.33
N SER A 199 -11.77 9.22 -14.13
CA SER A 199 -12.59 8.16 -14.73
C SER A 199 -14.05 8.28 -14.25
N PRO A 200 -15.05 7.91 -15.08
CA PRO A 200 -16.46 7.93 -14.70
C PRO A 200 -16.73 7.16 -13.39
N TYR A 201 -15.99 6.07 -13.17
CA TYR A 201 -16.05 5.25 -11.96
C TYR A 201 -15.61 6.02 -10.70
N MET A 202 -14.50 6.77 -10.78
CA MET A 202 -14.01 7.60 -9.67
C MET A 202 -15.00 8.73 -9.33
N LYS A 203 -15.64 9.35 -10.34
CA LYS A 203 -16.72 10.33 -10.12
C LYS A 203 -17.96 9.72 -9.48
N LEU A 204 -18.30 8.47 -9.81
CA LEU A 204 -19.43 7.77 -9.23
C LEU A 204 -19.16 7.38 -7.76
N MET A 205 -17.96 6.89 -7.44
CA MET A 205 -17.58 6.43 -6.10
C MET A 205 -17.17 7.56 -5.14
N SER A 206 -16.81 8.74 -5.66
CA SER A 206 -16.52 9.94 -4.86
C SER A 206 -17.75 10.81 -4.58
N GLN A 207 -18.88 10.53 -5.23
CA GLN A 207 -20.15 11.15 -4.86
C GLN A 207 -20.58 10.62 -3.50
N THR A 208 -20.82 11.54 -2.56
CA THR A 208 -21.50 11.19 -1.32
C THR A 208 -22.90 10.68 -1.67
N VAL A 209 -23.19 9.45 -1.25
CA VAL A 209 -24.54 8.91 -1.33
C VAL A 209 -25.38 9.67 -0.30
N SER A 210 -26.39 10.40 -0.77
CA SER A 210 -27.37 11.06 0.09
C SER A 210 -28.10 10.01 0.92
N LEU A 211 -28.42 10.31 2.19
CA LEU A 211 -29.17 9.39 3.07
C LEU A 211 -30.69 9.34 2.75
N ASP A 212 -31.07 9.72 1.53
CA ASP A 212 -32.45 9.75 1.06
C ASP A 212 -32.81 8.50 0.25
N LYS A 213 -34.08 8.42 -0.17
CA LYS A 213 -34.58 7.31 -0.99
C LYS A 213 -33.84 7.16 -2.32
N GLU A 214 -33.29 8.23 -2.87
CA GLU A 214 -32.49 8.19 -4.10
C GLU A 214 -31.10 7.61 -3.88
N GLY A 215 -30.43 7.97 -2.79
CA GLY A 215 -29.16 7.36 -2.42
C GLY A 215 -29.28 5.87 -2.10
N MET A 216 -30.35 5.46 -1.41
CA MET A 216 -30.65 4.04 -1.16
C MET A 216 -30.90 3.26 -2.46
N LYS A 217 -31.58 3.87 -3.45
CA LYS A 217 -31.75 3.27 -4.79
C LYS A 217 -30.44 3.18 -5.56
N LYS A 218 -29.55 4.18 -5.47
CA LYS A 218 -28.21 4.13 -6.08
C LYS A 218 -27.40 2.96 -5.52
N VAL A 219 -27.38 2.77 -4.20
CA VAL A 219 -26.68 1.65 -3.56
C VAL A 219 -27.28 0.31 -4.02
N TRP A 220 -28.61 0.19 -4.01
CA TRP A 220 -29.31 -1.03 -4.44
C TRP A 220 -29.00 -1.41 -5.91
N ASN A 221 -28.95 -0.43 -6.81
CA ASN A 221 -28.63 -0.67 -8.22
C ASN A 221 -27.15 -1.04 -8.45
N ILE A 222 -26.22 -0.50 -7.65
CA ILE A 222 -24.80 -0.89 -7.73
C ILE A 222 -24.62 -2.36 -7.33
N PHE A 223 -25.35 -2.84 -6.30
CA PHE A 223 -25.32 -4.23 -5.86
C PHE A 223 -25.95 -5.23 -6.84
N LEU A 224 -26.79 -4.78 -7.77
CA LEU A 224 -27.45 -5.63 -8.78
C LEU A 224 -26.65 -5.75 -10.09
N ILE A 225 -25.61 -4.94 -10.26
CA ILE A 225 -24.76 -4.92 -11.47
C ILE A 225 -23.41 -5.64 -11.22
N SER A 226 -23.07 -5.95 -9.97
CA SER A 226 -21.99 -6.87 -9.56
C SER A 226 -22.45 -8.32 -9.50
#